data_AF-A0A1M6EGH5-F1
#
_entry.id   AF-A0A1M6EGH5-F1
#
_cell.length_a   1.000
_cell.length_b   1.000
_cell.length_c   1.000
_cell.angle_alpha   90.00
_cell.angle_beta   90.00
_cell.angle_gamma   90.00
#
_symmetry.space_group_name_H-M   'P 1'
#
loop_
_entity.id
_entity.type
_entity.pdbx_description
1 polymer ?
#
loop_
_entity_poly.entity_id
_entity_poly.type
_entity_poly.pdbx_seq_one_letter_code
_entity_poly.pdbx_strand_id
1 'polypeptide(L)'
;MNIFNHTVIQLDKKVTLNFINVENYSKDFVKLIEEEIGFIRNGIVNDEDIKDIKKRIKIWIDRKKKDERAKNGFVAEFICHLYLRSRKFEQYSLFKNLEERGPKKGFDGLYMLDNEMWLVESKSTTVLKNTHFSEINKAYSDIKMKIESSEENLEINDPWENAKHHIQIANPNKTLTENMKKLSSDFINNKKHKIKEFNIIPCSTIYLKGSWKKIDDDELKKIFEKEIVKKDAKKLNVLCVNKKSVDDFIKFINN
;
A
#
# COMPACT_ATOMS: atom_id res chain seq x y z
N MET A 1 -22.48 1.79 -1.56
CA MET A 1 -22.38 0.31 -1.49
C MET A 1 -21.08 -0.06 -0.78
N ASN A 2 -21.10 -0.93 0.23
CA ASN A 2 -19.89 -1.35 0.95
C ASN A 2 -19.20 -2.51 0.20
N ILE A 3 -18.46 -2.19 -0.87
CA ILE A 3 -17.81 -3.19 -1.75
C ILE A 3 -16.77 -4.03 -0.99
N PHE A 4 -16.09 -3.44 0.00
CA PHE A 4 -14.98 -4.07 0.74
C PHE A 4 -15.39 -4.78 2.04
N ASN A 5 -16.68 -4.77 2.41
CA ASN A 5 -17.15 -5.20 3.74
C ASN A 5 -16.25 -4.63 4.86
N HIS A 6 -16.07 -3.30 4.81
CA HIS A 6 -15.16 -2.57 5.68
C HIS A 6 -15.88 -1.82 6.81
N THR A 7 -15.14 -1.61 7.89
CA THR A 7 -15.47 -0.73 9.01
C THR A 7 -14.39 0.36 9.11
N VAL A 8 -14.79 1.61 9.30
CA VAL A 8 -13.89 2.75 9.53
C VAL A 8 -14.12 3.29 10.93
N ILE A 9 -13.05 3.43 11.71
CA ILE A 9 -13.10 3.91 13.09
C ILE A 9 -12.12 5.08 13.22
N GLN A 10 -12.62 6.24 13.61
CA GLN A 10 -11.77 7.36 14.00
C GLN A 10 -11.47 7.24 15.50
N LEU A 11 -10.21 7.00 15.87
CA LEU A 11 -9.83 6.93 17.30
C LEU A 11 -9.67 8.33 17.90
N ASP A 12 -9.01 9.23 17.16
CA ASP A 12 -8.81 10.62 17.52
C ASP A 12 -8.57 11.47 16.24
N LYS A 13 -8.16 12.73 16.34
CA LYS A 13 -7.91 13.60 15.15
C LYS A 13 -6.73 13.14 14.28
N LYS A 14 -5.83 12.32 14.81
CA LYS A 14 -4.59 11.86 14.19
C LYS A 14 -4.72 10.43 13.64
N VAL A 15 -5.56 9.57 14.23
CA VAL A 15 -5.60 8.13 13.92
C VAL A 15 -6.96 7.69 13.40
N THR A 16 -6.93 7.11 12.20
CA THR A 16 -8.05 6.40 11.56
C THR A 16 -7.70 4.93 11.38
N LEU A 17 -8.61 4.02 11.71
CA LEU A 17 -8.50 2.59 11.46
C LEU A 17 -9.47 2.16 10.37
N ASN A 18 -9.02 1.29 9.48
CA ASN A 18 -9.84 0.67 8.43
C ASN A 18 -9.69 -0.83 8.55
N PHE A 19 -10.78 -1.52 8.87
CA PHE A 19 -10.83 -2.96 8.97
C PHE A 19 -11.60 -3.50 7.76
N ILE A 20 -10.95 -4.30 6.94
CA ILE A 20 -11.41 -4.70 5.61
C ILE A 20 -11.44 -6.22 5.54
N ASN A 21 -12.51 -6.78 4.98
CA ASN A 21 -12.73 -8.22 4.95
C ASN A 21 -13.05 -8.68 3.53
N VAL A 22 -12.06 -9.28 2.87
CA VAL A 22 -12.17 -9.78 1.49
C VAL A 22 -12.19 -11.31 1.48
N GLU A 23 -13.39 -11.88 1.54
CA GLU A 23 -13.56 -13.33 1.45
C GLU A 23 -13.41 -13.82 0.02
N ASN A 24 -14.39 -13.49 -0.81
CA ASN A 24 -14.44 -13.82 -2.22
C ASN A 24 -14.80 -12.55 -3.02
N TYR A 25 -14.50 -12.52 -4.32
CA TYR A 25 -14.80 -11.37 -5.17
C TYR A 25 -16.25 -11.41 -5.64
N SER A 26 -17.05 -10.44 -5.19
CA SER A 26 -18.39 -10.19 -5.72
C SER A 26 -18.30 -9.60 -7.14
N LYS A 27 -19.42 -9.59 -7.87
CA LYS A 27 -19.50 -8.94 -9.19
C LYS A 27 -19.11 -7.45 -9.12
N ASP A 28 -19.56 -6.75 -8.09
CA ASP A 28 -19.22 -5.33 -7.90
C ASP A 28 -17.74 -5.14 -7.55
N PHE A 29 -17.15 -6.07 -6.79
CA PHE A 29 -15.72 -6.05 -6.50
C PHE A 29 -14.89 -6.28 -7.76
N VAL A 30 -15.27 -7.24 -8.60
CA VAL A 30 -14.64 -7.47 -9.91
C VAL A 30 -14.77 -6.24 -10.79
N LYS A 31 -15.96 -5.65 -10.90
CA LYS A 31 -16.18 -4.43 -11.66
C LYS A 31 -15.27 -3.29 -11.19
N LEU A 32 -15.14 -3.08 -9.88
CA LEU A 32 -14.22 -2.10 -9.33
C LEU A 32 -12.75 -2.40 -9.70
N ILE A 33 -12.34 -3.67 -9.67
CA ILE A 33 -11.00 -4.07 -10.13
C ILE A 33 -10.83 -3.69 -11.61
N GLU A 34 -11.79 -4.01 -12.47
CA GLU A 34 -11.71 -3.74 -13.91
C GLU A 34 -11.59 -2.24 -14.21
N GLU A 35 -12.34 -1.41 -13.47
CA GLU A 35 -12.31 0.04 -13.60
C GLU A 35 -10.98 0.65 -13.11
N GLU A 36 -10.32 0.06 -12.12
CA GLU A 36 -9.17 0.68 -11.44
C GLU A 36 -7.81 0.06 -11.76
N ILE A 37 -7.75 -1.20 -12.21
CA ILE A 37 -6.48 -1.94 -12.36
C ILE A 37 -5.50 -1.27 -13.33
N GLY A 38 -6.01 -0.67 -14.40
CA GLY A 38 -5.21 0.11 -15.35
C GLY A 38 -4.59 1.34 -14.70
N PHE A 39 -5.39 2.14 -13.99
CA PHE A 39 -4.91 3.34 -13.29
C PHE A 39 -3.93 3.01 -12.15
N ILE A 40 -4.19 1.95 -11.38
CA ILE A 40 -3.28 1.47 -10.33
C ILE A 40 -1.92 1.11 -10.92
N ARG A 41 -1.93 0.44 -12.08
CA ARG A 41 -0.71 -0.03 -12.74
C ARG A 41 0.05 1.06 -13.46
N ASN A 42 -0.64 1.87 -14.24
CA ASN A 42 -0.06 2.75 -15.25
C ASN A 42 -0.18 4.25 -14.93
N GLY A 43 -0.97 4.64 -13.92
CA GLY A 43 -1.24 6.02 -13.61
C GLY A 43 -2.38 6.61 -14.46
N ILE A 44 -2.46 7.94 -14.50
CA ILE A 44 -3.54 8.70 -15.17
C ILE A 44 -3.52 8.54 -16.70
N VAL A 45 -2.37 8.25 -17.29
CA VAL A 45 -2.19 8.03 -18.73
C VAL A 45 -2.52 6.58 -19.12
N ASN A 46 -3.36 5.88 -18.36
CA ASN A 46 -3.69 4.50 -18.67
C ASN A 46 -4.46 4.40 -20.01
N ASP A 47 -3.77 3.92 -21.03
CA ASP A 47 -4.25 3.68 -22.39
C ASP A 47 -4.25 2.17 -22.75
N GLU A 48 -3.83 1.31 -21.82
CA GLU A 48 -3.69 -0.12 -22.02
C GLU A 48 -5.03 -0.86 -21.88
N ASP A 49 -5.32 -1.76 -22.83
CA ASP A 49 -6.49 -2.63 -22.77
C ASP A 49 -6.41 -3.55 -21.54
N ILE A 50 -7.55 -3.78 -20.89
CA ILE A 50 -7.63 -4.61 -19.69
C ILE A 50 -7.11 -6.04 -19.92
N LYS A 51 -7.28 -6.61 -21.12
CA LYS A 51 -6.76 -7.93 -21.48
C LYS A 51 -5.25 -7.95 -21.44
N ASP A 52 -4.59 -6.89 -21.93
CA ASP A 52 -3.13 -6.77 -21.90
C ASP A 52 -2.62 -6.55 -20.48
N ILE A 53 -3.31 -5.72 -19.68
CA ILE A 53 -3.00 -5.54 -18.26
C ILE A 53 -3.07 -6.88 -17.51
N LYS A 54 -4.17 -7.63 -17.66
CA LYS A 54 -4.36 -8.97 -17.08
C LYS A 54 -3.25 -9.92 -17.52
N LYS A 55 -2.93 -9.95 -18.83
CA LYS A 55 -1.86 -10.79 -19.39
C LYS A 55 -0.49 -10.46 -18.80
N ARG A 56 -0.14 -9.19 -18.62
CA ARG A 56 1.14 -8.78 -17.99
C ARG A 56 1.21 -9.21 -16.53
N ILE A 57 0.13 -9.04 -15.78
CA ILE A 57 0.06 -9.48 -14.38
C ILE A 57 0.17 -11.00 -14.29
N LYS A 58 -0.52 -11.73 -15.18
CA LYS A 58 -0.42 -13.18 -15.29
C LYS A 58 1.01 -13.63 -15.55
N ILE A 59 1.71 -13.02 -16.52
CA ILE A 59 3.13 -13.32 -16.80
C ILE A 59 3.98 -13.15 -15.54
N TRP A 60 3.77 -12.09 -14.76
CA TRP A 60 4.50 -11.86 -13.52
C TRP A 60 4.18 -12.93 -12.46
N ILE A 61 2.89 -13.24 -12.22
CA ILE A 61 2.44 -14.28 -11.27
C ILE A 61 3.06 -15.64 -11.63
N ASP A 62 3.01 -16.02 -12.91
CA ASP A 62 3.51 -17.30 -13.40
C ASP A 62 5.04 -17.41 -13.23
N ARG A 63 5.77 -16.30 -13.44
CA ARG A 63 7.23 -16.24 -13.20
C ARG A 63 7.61 -16.49 -11.75
N LYS A 64 6.74 -16.18 -10.78
CA LYS A 64 6.99 -16.48 -9.36
C LYS A 64 6.82 -17.96 -9.02
N LYS A 65 6.32 -18.80 -9.94
CA LYS A 65 6.23 -20.26 -9.77
C LYS A 65 5.59 -20.67 -8.45
N LYS A 66 6.37 -21.20 -7.49
CA LYS A 66 5.92 -21.67 -6.16
C LYS A 66 6.15 -20.65 -5.04
N ASP A 67 6.63 -19.44 -5.36
CA ASP A 67 6.83 -18.37 -4.39
C ASP A 67 5.50 -17.71 -4.01
N GLU A 68 4.80 -18.34 -3.07
CA GLU A 68 3.54 -17.85 -2.54
C GLU A 68 3.70 -16.53 -1.77
N ARG A 69 4.88 -16.26 -1.19
CA ARG A 69 5.13 -15.01 -0.48
C ARG A 69 5.11 -13.84 -1.46
N ALA A 70 5.79 -13.97 -2.60
CA ALA A 70 5.79 -12.93 -3.63
C ALA A 70 4.38 -12.67 -4.17
N LYS A 71 3.62 -13.73 -4.49
CA LYS A 71 2.22 -13.59 -4.96
C LYS A 71 1.32 -12.92 -3.93
N ASN A 72 1.41 -13.34 -2.67
CA ASN A 72 0.63 -12.76 -1.57
C ASN A 72 0.99 -11.29 -1.32
N GLY A 73 2.28 -10.93 -1.40
CA GLY A 73 2.75 -9.55 -1.32
C GLY A 73 2.14 -8.68 -2.41
N PHE A 74 2.25 -9.12 -3.66
CA PHE A 74 1.71 -8.43 -4.82
C PHE A 74 0.20 -8.19 -4.73
N VAL A 75 -0.57 -9.25 -4.41
CA VAL A 75 -2.03 -9.13 -4.30
C VAL A 75 -2.42 -8.27 -3.09
N ALA A 76 -1.67 -8.30 -1.98
CA ALA A 76 -1.94 -7.45 -0.81
C ALA A 76 -1.71 -5.97 -1.12
N GLU A 77 -0.58 -5.63 -1.75
CA GLU A 77 -0.28 -4.27 -2.23
C GLU A 77 -1.37 -3.80 -3.21
N PHE A 78 -1.77 -4.65 -4.18
CA PHE A 78 -2.86 -4.32 -5.10
C PHE A 78 -4.18 -3.99 -4.38
N ILE A 79 -4.60 -4.82 -3.42
CA ILE A 79 -5.84 -4.60 -2.65
C ILE A 79 -5.76 -3.31 -1.82
N CYS A 80 -4.58 -2.99 -1.27
CA CYS A 80 -4.35 -1.72 -0.59
C CYS A 80 -4.57 -0.53 -1.53
N HIS A 81 -3.97 -0.56 -2.72
CA HIS A 81 -4.14 0.49 -3.72
C HIS A 81 -5.60 0.63 -4.17
N LEU A 82 -6.28 -0.48 -4.44
CA LEU A 82 -7.69 -0.50 -4.83
C LEU A 82 -8.58 0.12 -3.76
N TYR A 83 -8.37 -0.24 -2.49
CA TYR A 83 -9.10 0.34 -1.38
C TYR A 83 -8.87 1.86 -1.31
N LEU A 84 -7.62 2.32 -1.28
CA LEU A 84 -7.28 3.74 -1.18
C LEU A 84 -7.91 4.57 -2.31
N ARG A 85 -7.84 4.09 -3.56
CA ARG A 85 -8.47 4.78 -4.71
C ARG A 85 -9.99 4.81 -4.60
N SER A 86 -10.62 3.73 -4.15
CA SER A 86 -12.06 3.72 -3.85
C SER A 86 -12.46 4.73 -2.77
N ARG A 87 -11.51 5.09 -1.89
CA ARG A 87 -11.64 6.11 -0.84
C ARG A 87 -11.14 7.51 -1.27
N LYS A 88 -10.97 7.73 -2.58
CA LYS A 88 -10.59 9.02 -3.20
C LYS A 88 -9.18 9.51 -2.87
N PHE A 89 -8.30 8.62 -2.39
CA PHE A 89 -6.87 8.93 -2.38
C PHE A 89 -6.37 8.98 -3.83
N GLU A 90 -5.83 10.13 -4.22
CA GLU A 90 -5.25 10.33 -5.53
C GLU A 90 -3.85 9.69 -5.58
N GLN A 91 -3.63 8.78 -6.52
CA GLN A 91 -2.40 7.99 -6.59
C GLN A 91 -1.29 8.72 -7.35
N TYR A 92 -0.09 8.72 -6.78
CA TYR A 92 1.14 9.31 -7.33
C TYR A 92 2.31 8.32 -7.40
N SER A 93 2.09 7.06 -7.05
CA SER A 93 3.00 5.94 -7.31
C SER A 93 2.48 5.04 -8.43
N LEU A 94 3.32 4.14 -8.93
CA LEU A 94 2.89 3.10 -9.88
C LEU A 94 2.94 1.75 -9.20
N PHE A 95 1.94 0.92 -9.43
CA PHE A 95 1.98 -0.47 -8.97
C PHE A 95 2.97 -1.31 -9.79
N LYS A 96 3.20 -0.98 -11.07
CA LYS A 96 4.24 -1.66 -11.86
C LYS A 96 5.63 -1.35 -11.30
N ASN A 97 6.33 -2.40 -10.86
CA ASN A 97 7.77 -2.38 -10.73
C ASN A 97 8.36 -2.56 -12.13
N LEU A 98 8.97 -1.52 -12.70
CA LEU A 98 9.82 -1.66 -13.90
C LEU A 98 11.12 -2.44 -13.59
N GLU A 99 11.32 -2.74 -12.32
CA GLU A 99 12.57 -3.17 -11.73
C GLU A 99 12.61 -4.66 -11.38
N GLU A 100 12.28 -5.51 -12.35
CA GLU A 100 12.95 -6.81 -12.34
C GLU A 100 14.45 -6.67 -12.68
N ARG A 101 14.98 -5.43 -12.92
CA ARG A 101 16.42 -5.06 -13.05
C ARG A 101 16.78 -3.57 -12.71
N GLY A 102 16.23 -2.93 -11.65
CA GLY A 102 16.53 -1.51 -11.32
C GLY A 102 16.34 -1.12 -9.82
N PRO A 103 16.61 0.14 -9.41
CA PRO A 103 16.62 0.59 -8.00
C PRO A 103 15.24 0.66 -7.28
N LYS A 104 14.90 -0.40 -6.53
CA LYS A 104 13.66 -0.60 -5.73
C LYS A 104 12.80 0.66 -5.45
N LYS A 105 11.49 0.60 -5.76
CA LYS A 105 10.43 1.51 -5.23
C LYS A 105 10.77 2.05 -3.83
N GLY A 106 10.85 3.37 -3.69
CA GLY A 106 11.11 4.04 -2.40
C GLY A 106 10.06 3.66 -1.35
N PHE A 107 8.77 3.85 -1.68
CA PHE A 107 7.61 3.44 -0.89
C PHE A 107 6.68 2.56 -1.74
N ASP A 108 5.89 1.69 -1.11
CA ASP A 108 4.90 0.89 -1.85
C ASP A 108 3.82 1.79 -2.46
N GLY A 109 3.47 2.90 -1.78
CA GLY A 109 2.54 3.89 -2.29
C GLY A 109 2.84 5.34 -1.91
N LEU A 110 2.47 6.25 -2.81
CA LEU A 110 2.44 7.69 -2.58
C LEU A 110 1.08 8.22 -3.03
N TYR A 111 0.41 8.95 -2.14
CA TYR A 111 -0.95 9.44 -2.37
C TYR A 111 -1.13 10.88 -1.91
N MET A 112 -2.13 11.54 -2.46
CA MET A 112 -2.70 12.77 -1.90
C MET A 112 -4.15 12.53 -1.46
N LEU A 113 -4.54 13.12 -0.33
CA LEU A 113 -5.93 13.27 0.09
C LEU A 113 -6.05 14.63 0.77
N ASP A 114 -7.05 15.43 0.35
CA ASP A 114 -7.31 16.77 0.89
C ASP A 114 -6.06 17.66 0.92
N ASN A 115 -5.29 17.64 -0.18
CA ASN A 115 -4.00 18.35 -0.34
C ASN A 115 -2.91 17.95 0.66
N GLU A 116 -3.05 16.81 1.33
CA GLU A 116 -2.00 16.25 2.17
C GLU A 116 -1.38 15.00 1.55
N MET A 117 -0.06 14.88 1.65
CA MET A 117 0.71 13.74 1.16
C MET A 117 0.67 12.58 2.15
N TRP A 118 0.50 11.36 1.64
CA TRP A 118 0.45 10.11 2.40
C TRP A 118 1.43 9.08 1.84
N LEU A 119 2.26 8.52 2.72
CA LEU A 119 3.23 7.45 2.40
C LEU A 119 2.67 6.10 2.83
N VAL A 120 2.73 5.10 1.95
CA VAL A 120 2.12 3.78 2.16
C VAL A 120 3.18 2.70 2.17
N GLU A 121 3.03 1.75 3.10
CA GLU A 121 3.81 0.51 3.12
C GLU A 121 2.87 -0.66 3.41
N SER A 122 2.94 -1.70 2.59
CA SER A 122 2.08 -2.87 2.65
C SER A 122 2.86 -4.09 3.10
N LYS A 123 2.38 -4.73 4.17
CA LYS A 123 2.90 -6.03 4.63
C LYS A 123 1.82 -7.08 4.55
N SER A 124 2.22 -8.30 4.22
CA SER A 124 1.31 -9.44 4.21
C SER A 124 1.91 -10.71 4.79
N THR A 125 1.03 -11.56 5.31
CA THR A 125 1.42 -12.82 5.94
C THR A 125 0.33 -13.87 5.79
N THR A 126 0.73 -15.13 5.76
CA THR A 126 -0.14 -16.32 5.88
C THR A 126 0.02 -16.99 7.25
N VAL A 127 0.91 -16.47 8.09
CA VAL A 127 1.28 -17.07 9.37
C VAL A 127 0.23 -16.65 10.40
N LEU A 128 -0.60 -17.60 10.84
CA LEU A 128 -1.67 -17.36 11.82
C LEU A 128 -1.17 -16.79 13.16
N LYS A 129 0.13 -16.93 13.48
CA LYS A 129 0.74 -16.34 14.68
C LYS A 129 0.98 -14.83 14.57
N ASN A 130 1.08 -14.28 13.35
CA ASN A 130 1.25 -12.85 13.17
C ASN A 130 -0.13 -12.17 13.27
N THR A 131 -0.20 -11.11 14.06
CA THR A 131 -1.40 -10.28 14.19
C THR A 131 -1.33 -9.07 13.27
N HIS A 132 -2.48 -8.45 13.00
CA HIS A 132 -2.51 -7.18 12.28
C HIS A 132 -1.59 -6.14 12.93
N PHE A 133 -1.64 -6.01 14.25
CA PHE A 133 -0.76 -5.11 14.99
C PHE A 133 0.74 -5.39 14.72
N SER A 134 1.16 -6.66 14.69
CA SER A 134 2.56 -7.01 14.40
C SER A 134 3.00 -6.63 12.98
N GLU A 135 2.13 -6.78 11.98
CA GLU A 135 2.43 -6.40 10.60
C GLU A 135 2.35 -4.89 10.39
N ILE A 136 1.41 -4.20 11.06
CA ILE A 136 1.37 -2.73 11.10
C ILE A 136 2.64 -2.16 11.73
N ASN A 137 3.19 -2.79 12.76
CA ASN A 137 4.47 -2.39 13.33
C ASN A 137 5.62 -2.53 12.33
N LYS A 138 5.66 -3.60 11.54
CA LYS A 138 6.67 -3.76 10.48
C LYS A 138 6.52 -2.70 9.40
N ALA A 139 5.32 -2.49 8.89
CA ALA A 139 5.03 -1.46 7.89
C ALA A 139 5.44 -0.06 8.39
N TYR A 140 5.05 0.28 9.64
CA TYR A 140 5.44 1.52 10.29
C TYR A 140 6.96 1.68 10.40
N SER A 141 7.66 0.65 10.88
CA SER A 141 9.11 0.68 11.05
C SER A 141 9.83 0.86 9.71
N ASP A 142 9.34 0.24 8.65
CA ASP A 142 9.93 0.38 7.30
C ASP A 142 9.73 1.79 6.75
N ILE A 143 8.55 2.38 6.91
CA ILE A 143 8.31 3.80 6.57
C ILE A 143 9.24 4.71 7.38
N LYS A 144 9.32 4.48 8.70
CA LYS A 144 10.18 5.27 9.59
C LYS A 144 11.64 5.20 9.16
N MET A 145 12.13 4.00 8.89
CA MET A 145 13.50 3.77 8.45
C MET A 145 13.80 4.55 7.16
N LYS A 146 12.90 4.51 6.17
CA LYS A 146 13.05 5.26 4.90
C LYS A 146 13.00 6.77 5.10
N ILE A 147 12.12 7.28 5.98
CA ILE A 147 12.00 8.73 6.24
C ILE A 147 13.22 9.26 7.00
N GLU A 148 13.68 8.51 8.01
CA GLU A 148 14.70 8.98 8.94
C GLU A 148 16.13 8.60 8.51
N SER A 149 16.29 7.95 7.34
CA SER A 149 17.58 7.67 6.72
C SER A 149 18.14 8.86 5.94
N SER A 150 19.45 8.82 5.71
CA SER A 150 20.18 9.75 4.85
C SER A 150 21.25 9.02 4.04
N GLU A 151 22.03 9.73 3.23
CA GLU A 151 23.14 9.16 2.45
C GLU A 151 24.17 8.39 3.32
N GLU A 152 24.35 8.76 4.58
CA GLU A 152 25.14 7.99 5.57
C GLU A 152 24.65 6.54 5.75
N ASN A 153 23.39 6.23 5.45
CA ASN A 153 22.82 4.89 5.51
C ASN A 153 23.04 4.15 4.18
N LEU A 154 24.26 3.62 3.98
CA LEU A 154 24.71 2.97 2.74
C LEU A 154 23.83 1.81 2.22
N GLU A 155 22.94 1.26 3.05
CA GLU A 155 22.02 0.17 2.68
C GLU A 155 20.67 0.66 2.12
N ILE A 156 20.42 1.98 2.17
CA ILE A 156 19.13 2.58 1.79
C ILE A 156 19.37 3.52 0.61
N ASN A 157 18.76 3.20 -0.54
CA ASN A 157 18.68 4.13 -1.67
C ASN A 157 17.77 5.30 -1.32
N ASP A 158 18.00 6.47 -1.94
CA ASP A 158 17.15 7.65 -1.79
C ASP A 158 15.68 7.33 -2.12
N PRO A 159 14.80 7.22 -1.10
CA PRO A 159 13.41 6.83 -1.33
C PRO A 159 12.61 7.98 -1.99
N TRP A 160 13.08 9.21 -1.86
CA TRP A 160 12.44 10.41 -2.37
C TRP A 160 12.72 10.62 -3.86
N GLU A 161 13.94 10.31 -4.32
CA GLU A 161 14.28 10.31 -5.74
C GLU A 161 13.41 9.30 -6.51
N ASN A 162 13.25 8.11 -5.94
CA ASN A 162 12.37 7.09 -6.49
C ASN A 162 10.91 7.56 -6.51
N ALA A 163 10.41 8.16 -5.42
CA ALA A 163 9.06 8.72 -5.39
C ALA A 163 8.85 9.83 -6.46
N LYS A 164 9.85 10.69 -6.67
CA LYS A 164 9.84 11.73 -7.71
C LYS A 164 9.65 11.15 -9.11
N HIS A 165 10.43 10.12 -9.45
CA HIS A 165 10.32 9.44 -10.75
C HIS A 165 8.91 8.87 -10.96
N HIS A 166 8.34 8.27 -9.91
CA HIS A 166 6.98 7.74 -9.96
C HIS A 166 5.92 8.83 -10.19
N ILE A 167 6.01 9.99 -9.54
CA ILE A 167 5.06 11.12 -9.74
C ILE A 167 5.02 11.54 -11.21
N GLN A 168 6.20 11.68 -11.84
CA GLN A 168 6.31 12.14 -13.23
C GLN A 168 5.63 11.22 -14.24
N ILE A 169 5.45 9.94 -13.90
CA ILE A 169 4.81 8.96 -14.77
C ILE A 169 3.36 8.72 -14.33
N ALA A 170 3.11 8.58 -13.03
CA ALA A 170 1.81 8.20 -12.50
C ALA A 170 0.78 9.33 -12.64
N ASN A 171 1.13 10.54 -12.19
CA ASN A 171 0.25 11.69 -12.18
C ASN A 171 1.10 12.95 -11.96
N PRO A 172 1.58 13.61 -13.03
CA PRO A 172 2.49 14.73 -12.92
C PRO A 172 1.90 15.88 -12.08
N ASN A 173 2.54 16.20 -10.97
CA ASN A 173 2.14 17.31 -10.10
C ASN A 173 3.37 18.13 -9.71
N LYS A 174 3.39 19.41 -10.12
CA LYS A 174 4.56 20.29 -9.97
C LYS A 174 4.94 20.48 -8.50
N THR A 175 3.97 20.83 -7.66
CA THR A 175 4.20 21.09 -6.23
C THR A 175 4.70 19.84 -5.50
N LEU A 176 4.08 18.68 -5.76
CA LEU A 176 4.52 17.42 -5.16
C LEU A 176 5.91 17.01 -5.66
N THR A 177 6.21 17.22 -6.94
CA THR A 177 7.52 16.98 -7.54
C THR A 177 8.59 17.88 -6.89
N GLU A 178 8.30 19.16 -6.67
CA GLU A 178 9.21 20.10 -5.99
C GLU A 178 9.45 19.69 -4.53
N ASN A 179 8.40 19.24 -3.83
CA ASN A 179 8.54 18.69 -2.48
C ASN A 179 9.45 17.46 -2.46
N MET A 180 9.28 16.51 -3.39
CA MET A 180 10.15 15.32 -3.46
C MET A 180 11.60 15.68 -3.82
N LYS A 181 11.81 16.64 -4.72
CA LYS A 181 13.15 17.17 -5.02
C LYS A 181 13.84 17.72 -3.78
N LYS A 182 13.10 18.45 -2.94
CA LYS A 182 13.63 18.99 -1.68
C LYS A 182 13.98 17.86 -0.71
N LEU A 183 13.13 16.85 -0.54
CA LEU A 183 13.40 15.73 0.36
C LEU A 183 14.58 14.87 -0.12
N SER A 184 14.71 14.64 -1.42
CA SER A 184 15.87 13.98 -2.02
C SER A 184 17.15 14.81 -1.80
N SER A 185 17.07 16.14 -2.00
CA SER A 185 18.20 17.03 -1.69
C SER A 185 18.56 17.01 -0.21
N ASP A 186 17.58 16.95 0.69
CA ASP A 186 17.81 16.84 2.13
C ASP A 186 18.48 15.48 2.47
N PHE A 187 18.08 14.38 1.81
CA PHE A 187 18.69 13.04 1.96
C PHE A 187 20.18 13.03 1.61
N ILE A 188 20.56 13.53 0.42
CA ILE A 188 21.97 13.57 -0.03
C ILE A 188 22.84 14.51 0.82
N ASN A 189 22.23 15.52 1.44
CA ASN A 189 22.91 16.49 2.31
C ASN A 189 22.83 16.09 3.80
N ASN A 190 22.44 14.85 4.12
CA ASN A 190 22.32 14.32 5.47
C ASN A 190 21.44 15.14 6.43
N LYS A 191 20.46 15.87 5.87
CA LYS A 191 19.46 16.56 6.66
C LYS A 191 18.36 15.59 7.08
N LYS A 192 18.29 15.36 8.39
CA LYS A 192 17.42 14.35 8.99
C LYS A 192 15.98 14.85 9.06
N HIS A 193 15.06 14.02 8.57
CA HIS A 193 13.63 14.16 8.78
C HIS A 193 13.14 13.23 9.88
N LYS A 194 11.95 13.50 10.40
CA LYS A 194 11.28 12.64 11.39
C LYS A 194 9.91 12.21 10.91
N ILE A 195 9.54 10.96 11.20
CA ILE A 195 8.24 10.39 10.81
C ILE A 195 7.05 11.23 11.27
N LYS A 196 7.17 11.97 12.38
CA LYS A 196 6.15 12.89 12.91
C LYS A 196 5.76 14.02 11.96
N GLU A 197 6.57 14.30 10.93
CA GLU A 197 6.30 15.32 9.91
C GLU A 197 5.36 14.82 8.80
N PHE A 198 5.13 13.50 8.71
CA PHE A 198 4.49 12.86 7.57
C PHE A 198 3.17 12.18 7.94
N ASN A 199 2.18 12.23 7.05
CA ASN A 199 1.03 11.35 7.13
C ASN A 199 1.41 10.00 6.52
N ILE A 200 1.02 8.90 7.17
CA ILE A 200 1.42 7.56 6.75
C ILE A 200 0.27 6.56 6.83
N ILE A 201 0.37 5.53 5.99
CA ILE A 201 -0.60 4.46 5.84
C ILE A 201 0.11 3.12 5.95
N PRO A 202 0.35 2.60 7.17
CA PRO A 202 0.79 1.24 7.34
C PRO A 202 -0.37 0.28 7.02
N CYS A 203 -0.13 -0.69 6.17
CA CYS A 203 -1.11 -1.69 5.75
C CYS A 203 -0.67 -3.10 6.15
N SER A 204 -1.62 -3.89 6.64
CA SER A 204 -1.47 -5.29 7.01
C SER A 204 -2.52 -6.13 6.29
N THR A 205 -2.08 -7.12 5.52
CA THR A 205 -2.96 -8.15 4.95
C THR A 205 -2.66 -9.53 5.54
N ILE A 206 -3.66 -10.18 6.12
CA ILE A 206 -3.55 -11.56 6.63
C ILE A 206 -4.35 -12.49 5.73
N TYR A 207 -3.67 -13.49 5.17
CA TYR A 207 -4.26 -14.54 4.35
C TYR A 207 -4.67 -15.74 5.22
N LEU A 208 -5.98 -15.91 5.44
CA LEU A 208 -6.53 -16.87 6.42
C LEU A 208 -6.85 -18.26 5.85
N LYS A 209 -6.92 -18.39 4.51
CA LYS A 209 -7.25 -19.65 3.80
C LYS A 209 -8.53 -20.30 4.36
N GLY A 210 -8.46 -21.58 4.74
CA GLY A 210 -9.59 -22.32 5.34
C GLY A 210 -9.99 -21.83 6.73
N SER A 211 -9.16 -21.04 7.41
CA SER A 211 -9.45 -20.42 8.71
C SER A 211 -10.07 -19.02 8.56
N TRP A 212 -10.72 -18.77 7.42
CA TRP A 212 -11.34 -17.48 7.11
C TRP A 212 -12.31 -17.05 8.20
N LYS A 213 -12.17 -15.80 8.63
CA LYS A 213 -13.10 -15.09 9.51
C LYS A 213 -12.99 -13.59 9.28
N LYS A 214 -14.07 -12.86 9.58
CA LYS A 214 -14.01 -11.40 9.64
C LYS A 214 -13.10 -10.96 10.78
N ILE A 215 -12.53 -9.76 10.64
CA ILE A 215 -11.87 -9.06 11.73
C ILE A 215 -12.89 -8.90 12.88
N ASP A 216 -12.45 -9.17 14.11
CA ASP A 216 -13.17 -8.77 15.31
C ASP A 216 -12.83 -7.30 15.57
N ASP A 217 -13.75 -6.41 15.16
CA ASP A 217 -13.52 -4.97 15.16
C ASP A 217 -13.30 -4.45 16.59
N ASP A 218 -14.02 -4.99 17.59
CA ASP A 218 -13.91 -4.55 18.98
C ASP A 218 -12.59 -5.00 19.63
N GLU A 219 -12.19 -6.25 19.41
CA GLU A 219 -10.92 -6.77 19.89
C GLU A 219 -9.75 -6.00 19.29
N LEU A 220 -9.75 -5.82 17.97
CA LEU A 220 -8.64 -5.19 17.26
C LEU A 220 -8.58 -3.69 17.55
N LYS A 221 -9.73 -3.00 17.66
CA LYS A 221 -9.80 -1.60 18.10
C LYS A 221 -9.14 -1.40 19.46
N LYS A 222 -9.46 -2.24 20.46
CA LYS A 222 -8.86 -2.13 21.81
C LYS A 222 -7.33 -2.25 21.78
N ILE A 223 -6.79 -3.14 20.94
CA ILE A 223 -5.34 -3.29 20.76
C ILE A 223 -4.74 -2.00 20.17
N PHE A 224 -5.33 -1.48 19.09
CA PHE A 224 -4.83 -0.26 18.46
C PHE A 224 -4.97 0.97 19.36
N GLU A 225 -6.10 1.15 20.06
CA GLU A 225 -6.30 2.24 21.02
C GLU A 225 -5.21 2.30 22.08
N LYS A 226 -4.74 1.13 22.55
CA LYS A 226 -3.67 1.07 23.55
C LYS A 226 -2.28 1.33 22.97
N GLU A 227 -1.99 0.82 21.78
CA GLU A 227 -0.61 0.75 21.28
C GLU A 227 -0.29 1.70 20.11
N ILE A 228 -1.25 1.99 19.23
CA ILE A 228 -0.99 2.81 18.03
C ILE A 228 -0.91 4.29 18.34
N VAL A 229 -1.65 4.74 19.35
CA VAL A 229 -1.67 6.14 19.80
C VAL A 229 -0.28 6.60 20.28
N LYS A 230 0.58 5.64 20.68
CA LYS A 230 1.97 5.87 21.08
C LYS A 230 2.92 6.11 19.89
N LYS A 231 2.48 5.90 18.65
CA LYS A 231 3.33 6.05 17.46
C LYS A 231 3.40 7.49 16.97
N ASP A 232 4.59 7.88 16.53
CA ASP A 232 4.84 9.19 15.94
C ASP A 232 4.49 9.20 14.45
N ALA A 233 3.70 10.19 14.05
CA ALA A 233 3.33 10.53 12.68
C ALA A 233 2.55 11.85 12.74
N LYS A 234 2.42 12.55 11.62
CA LYS A 234 1.50 13.69 11.53
C LYS A 234 0.05 13.20 11.58
N LYS A 235 -0.28 12.19 10.76
CA LYS A 235 -1.54 11.42 10.78
C LYS A 235 -1.26 9.95 10.47
N LEU A 236 -2.04 9.05 11.07
CA LEU A 236 -1.99 7.60 10.87
C LEU A 236 -3.32 7.13 10.28
N ASN A 237 -3.26 6.51 9.11
CA ASN A 237 -4.41 5.83 8.53
C ASN A 237 -4.08 4.35 8.41
N VAL A 238 -4.50 3.55 9.37
CA VAL A 238 -4.12 2.13 9.49
C VAL A 238 -5.08 1.27 8.68
N LEU A 239 -4.55 0.38 7.83
CA LEU A 239 -5.34 -0.54 7.02
C LEU A 239 -5.08 -1.99 7.46
N CYS A 240 -6.11 -2.66 7.94
CA CYS A 240 -6.07 -4.09 8.28
C CYS A 240 -7.01 -4.85 7.34
N VAL A 241 -6.46 -5.80 6.59
CA VAL A 241 -7.18 -6.59 5.60
C VAL A 241 -7.11 -8.06 5.99
N ASN A 242 -8.24 -8.65 6.37
CA ASN A 242 -8.37 -10.11 6.27
C ASN A 242 -8.66 -10.44 4.81
N LYS A 243 -7.88 -11.34 4.22
CA LYS A 243 -8.16 -11.94 2.90
C LYS A 243 -8.19 -13.47 2.99
N LYS A 244 -9.09 -14.13 2.26
CA LYS A 244 -9.17 -15.61 2.27
C LYS A 244 -7.94 -16.22 1.58
N SER A 245 -7.75 -15.93 0.31
CA SER A 245 -6.61 -16.40 -0.48
C SER A 245 -6.36 -15.45 -1.65
N VAL A 246 -5.35 -15.73 -2.48
CA VAL A 246 -5.12 -15.01 -3.75
C VAL A 246 -5.95 -15.56 -4.90
N ASP A 247 -6.69 -16.65 -4.70
CA ASP A 247 -7.25 -17.46 -5.79
C ASP A 247 -8.23 -16.68 -6.67
N ASP A 248 -9.10 -15.86 -6.07
CA ASP A 248 -10.04 -15.05 -6.85
C ASP A 248 -9.35 -13.98 -7.69
N PHE A 249 -8.21 -13.46 -7.23
CA PHE A 249 -7.38 -12.56 -8.05
C PHE A 249 -6.76 -13.31 -9.23
N ILE A 250 -6.24 -14.52 -8.98
CA ILE A 250 -5.68 -15.37 -10.03
C ILE A 250 -6.75 -15.77 -11.05
N LYS A 251 -7.96 -16.11 -10.59
CA LYS A 251 -9.10 -16.41 -11.46
C LYS A 251 -9.48 -15.18 -12.29
N PHE A 252 -9.50 -13.99 -11.69
CA PHE A 252 -9.80 -12.74 -12.38
C PHE A 252 -8.80 -12.43 -13.52
N ILE A 253 -7.50 -12.60 -13.30
CA ILE A 253 -6.48 -12.30 -14.33
C ILE A 253 -6.41 -13.38 -15.43
N ASN A 254 -6.93 -14.58 -15.16
CA ASN A 254 -6.97 -15.67 -16.13
C ASN A 254 -8.20 -15.66 -17.04
N ASN A 255 -9.24 -14.91 -16.66
CA ASN A 255 -10.47 -14.72 -17.43
C ASN A 255 -10.41 -13.41 -18.22
#